data_AF-A0A838X304-F1
#
_entry.id   AF-A0A838X304-F1
#
_cell.length_a   1.000
_cell.length_b   1.000
_cell.length_c   1.000
_cell.angle_alpha   90.00
_cell.angle_beta   90.00
_cell.angle_gamma   90.00
#
_symmetry.space_group_name_H-M   'P 1'
#
loop_
_entity.id
_entity.type
_entity.pdbx_description
1 polymer ?
#
loop_
_entity_poly.entity_id
_entity_poly.type
_entity_poly.pdbx_seq_one_letter_code
_entity_poly.pdbx_strand_id
1 'polypeptide(L)'
;YGQRWYIHPAIPFDQQAKKSINKAERRAGITKGQAPPPGRVIAELSFDFWAYLFTNTYASTIWPLVKKSLVATPASKGDGIFVPSLTDFKREVDEVYKLRNRCAHHEPIIKQNRQRENNRLDRAQKAIILLTTWIDPAASAWISTHSRITDLRNTRP
;
A
#
# COMPACT_ATOMS: atom_id res chain seq x y z
N TYR A 1 -4.64 -10.44 17.02
CA TYR A 1 -5.04 -11.52 16.09
C TYR A 1 -3.99 -12.62 15.88
N GLY A 2 -2.80 -12.55 16.51
CA GLY A 2 -1.77 -13.60 16.38
C GLY A 2 -1.03 -13.59 15.04
N GLN A 3 -0.08 -14.50 14.86
CA GLN A 3 0.77 -14.58 13.66
C GLN A 3 -0.01 -14.96 12.39
N ARG A 4 -1.12 -15.70 12.53
CA ARG A 4 -2.03 -16.09 11.43
C ARG A 4 -3.31 -15.26 11.41
N TRP A 5 -3.17 -13.94 11.55
CA TRP A 5 -4.30 -13.00 11.59
C TRP A 5 -5.22 -13.12 10.35
N TYR A 6 -4.66 -13.51 9.20
CA TYR A 6 -5.38 -13.65 7.93
C TYR A 6 -6.42 -14.79 7.91
N ILE A 7 -6.48 -15.65 8.93
CA ILE A 7 -7.55 -16.65 9.13
C ILE A 7 -8.28 -16.46 10.48
N HIS A 8 -8.06 -15.33 11.16
CA HIS A 8 -8.63 -15.10 12.48
C HIS A 8 -10.14 -14.84 12.39
N PRO A 9 -11.00 -15.55 13.16
CA PRO A 9 -12.46 -15.48 13.01
C PRO A 9 -13.05 -14.10 13.33
N ALA A 10 -12.38 -13.32 14.19
CA ALA A 10 -12.78 -11.94 14.49
C ALA A 10 -12.55 -10.94 13.35
N ILE A 11 -11.84 -11.32 12.28
CA ILE A 11 -11.74 -10.53 11.06
C ILE A 11 -12.73 -11.12 10.05
N PRO A 12 -13.86 -10.46 9.76
CA PRO A 12 -14.89 -10.99 8.88
C PRO A 12 -14.46 -10.83 7.41
N PHE A 13 -13.45 -11.57 6.97
CA PHE A 13 -13.04 -11.59 5.58
C PHE A 13 -14.21 -12.03 4.69
N ASP A 14 -14.52 -11.18 3.72
CA ASP A 14 -15.51 -11.47 2.70
C ASP A 14 -14.99 -12.55 1.74
N GLN A 15 -15.82 -12.94 0.78
CA GLN A 15 -15.45 -13.98 -0.18
C GLN A 15 -14.24 -13.60 -1.03
N GLN A 16 -14.07 -12.31 -1.37
CA GLN A 16 -12.96 -11.86 -2.20
C GLN A 16 -11.62 -11.92 -1.45
N ALA A 17 -11.60 -11.48 -0.19
CA ALA A 17 -10.42 -11.60 0.67
C ALA A 17 -10.06 -13.07 0.92
N LYS A 18 -11.05 -13.93 1.22
CA LYS A 18 -10.84 -15.37 1.40
C LYS A 18 -10.23 -16.04 0.17
N LYS A 19 -10.69 -15.69 -1.04
CA LYS A 19 -10.08 -16.19 -2.29
C LYS A 19 -8.61 -15.81 -2.41
N SER A 20 -8.27 -14.57 -2.05
CA SER A 20 -6.89 -14.08 -2.08
C SER A 20 -6.00 -14.79 -1.07
N ILE A 21 -6.51 -15.00 0.16
CA ILE A 21 -5.82 -15.74 1.22
C ILE A 21 -5.57 -17.20 0.80
N ASN A 22 -6.60 -17.91 0.34
CA ASN A 22 -6.47 -19.31 -0.10
C ASN A 22 -5.47 -19.44 -1.26
N LYS A 23 -5.44 -18.46 -2.18
CA LYS A 23 -4.46 -18.43 -3.26
C LYS A 23 -3.04 -18.23 -2.74
N ALA A 24 -2.84 -17.33 -1.78
CA ALA A 24 -1.55 -17.10 -1.14
C ALA A 24 -1.07 -18.34 -0.36
N GLU A 25 -1.95 -19.03 0.36
CA GLU A 25 -1.62 -20.29 1.05
C GLU A 25 -1.19 -21.38 0.07
N ARG A 26 -1.90 -21.53 -1.05
CA ARG A 26 -1.52 -22.48 -2.10
C ARG A 26 -0.14 -22.19 -2.69
N ARG A 27 0.20 -20.91 -2.90
CA ARG A 27 1.51 -20.49 -3.44
C ARG A 27 2.64 -20.62 -2.43
N ALA A 28 2.36 -20.32 -1.16
CA ALA A 28 3.30 -20.51 -0.07
C ALA A 28 3.70 -21.99 0.08
N GLY A 29 2.86 -22.90 -0.41
CA GLY A 29 3.17 -24.30 -0.59
C GLY A 29 3.09 -25.09 0.72
N ILE A 30 2.63 -26.33 0.62
CA ILE A 30 2.73 -27.32 1.70
C ILE A 30 4.04 -28.06 1.46
N THR A 31 5.07 -27.77 2.25
CA THR A 31 6.31 -28.57 2.18
C THR A 31 6.12 -29.74 3.14
N LYS A 32 6.08 -30.98 2.61
CA LYS A 32 6.02 -32.22 3.41
C LYS A 32 4.87 -32.29 4.43
N GLY A 33 3.65 -31.94 4.02
CA GLY A 33 2.45 -32.02 4.89
C GLY A 33 2.37 -30.96 6.00
N GLN A 34 3.33 -30.03 6.07
CA GLN A 34 3.31 -28.94 7.04
C GLN A 34 2.69 -27.67 6.45
N ALA A 35 1.83 -27.02 7.23
CA ALA A 35 1.27 -25.73 6.87
C ALA A 35 2.41 -24.69 6.70
N PRO A 36 2.38 -23.85 5.64
CA PRO A 36 3.43 -22.87 5.41
C PRO A 36 3.59 -21.92 6.61
N PRO A 37 4.81 -21.45 6.88
CA PRO A 37 5.04 -20.40 7.87
C PRO A 37 4.14 -19.18 7.59
N PRO A 38 3.57 -18.52 8.60
CA PRO A 38 2.67 -17.39 8.39
C PRO A 38 3.29 -16.28 7.55
N GLY A 39 4.58 -15.98 7.77
CA GLY A 39 5.31 -14.98 6.99
C GLY A 39 5.41 -15.32 5.50
N ARG A 40 5.46 -16.61 5.14
CA ARG A 40 5.48 -17.04 3.73
C ARG A 40 4.12 -16.80 3.06
N VAL A 41 3.02 -17.06 3.77
CA VAL A 41 1.68 -16.73 3.26
C VAL A 41 1.52 -15.23 3.08
N ILE A 42 1.96 -14.44 4.06
CA ILE A 42 1.89 -12.98 4.02
C ILE A 42 2.66 -12.43 2.80
N ALA A 43 3.83 -12.98 2.50
CA ALA A 43 4.64 -12.59 1.34
C ALA A 43 3.98 -12.92 -0.02
N GLU A 44 3.09 -13.91 -0.07
CA GLU A 44 2.37 -14.31 -1.29
C GLU A 44 1.10 -13.50 -1.55
N LEU A 45 0.67 -12.66 -0.59
CA LEU A 45 -0.48 -11.77 -0.76
C LEU A 45 -0.16 -10.65 -1.75
N SER A 46 -0.96 -10.53 -2.79
CA SER A 46 -0.80 -9.49 -3.81
C SER A 46 -1.15 -8.10 -3.26
N PHE A 47 -0.62 -7.06 -3.91
CA PHE A 47 -0.89 -5.67 -3.55
C PHE A 47 -2.40 -5.34 -3.51
N ASP A 48 -3.19 -5.93 -4.41
CA ASP A 48 -4.66 -5.84 -4.45
C ASP A 48 -5.33 -6.26 -3.15
N PHE A 49 -4.84 -7.31 -2.50
CA PHE A 49 -5.37 -7.75 -1.21
C PHE A 49 -5.13 -6.68 -0.15
N TRP A 50 -3.91 -6.16 -0.08
CA TRP A 50 -3.53 -5.11 0.87
C TRP A 50 -4.35 -3.83 0.67
N ALA A 51 -4.52 -3.38 -0.58
CA ALA A 51 -5.34 -2.22 -0.90
C ALA A 51 -6.81 -2.43 -0.52
N TYR A 52 -7.31 -3.66 -0.70
CA TYR A 52 -8.69 -4.02 -0.38
C TYR A 52 -9.00 -3.98 1.13
N LEU A 53 -8.00 -4.22 2.00
CA LEU A 53 -8.16 -4.11 3.47
C LEU A 53 -8.52 -2.70 3.94
N PHE A 54 -8.31 -1.68 3.11
CA PHE A 54 -8.62 -0.28 3.44
C PHE A 54 -9.95 0.20 2.85
N THR A 55 -10.82 -0.71 2.42
CA THR A 55 -12.20 -0.40 2.03
C THR A 55 -13.11 -0.28 3.24
N ASN A 56 -14.32 0.28 3.05
CA ASN A 56 -15.32 0.39 4.12
C ASN A 56 -15.72 -0.97 4.73
N THR A 57 -15.55 -2.08 4.00
CA THR A 57 -15.76 -3.44 4.49
C THR A 57 -15.00 -3.72 5.80
N TYR A 58 -13.81 -3.13 5.96
CA TYR A 58 -12.93 -3.40 7.10
C TYR A 58 -12.68 -2.16 7.98
N ALA A 59 -13.52 -1.14 7.86
CA ALA A 59 -13.37 0.13 8.59
C ALA A 59 -13.50 -0.02 10.11
N SER A 60 -14.29 -0.98 10.60
CA SER A 60 -14.52 -1.24 12.02
C SER A 60 -13.61 -2.32 12.61
N THR A 61 -12.89 -3.08 11.77
CA THR A 61 -12.13 -4.27 12.19
C THR A 61 -10.62 -4.07 12.01
N ILE A 62 -10.15 -3.93 10.76
CA ILE A 62 -8.72 -3.83 10.44
C ILE A 62 -8.22 -2.39 10.60
N TRP A 63 -8.97 -1.42 10.08
CA TRP A 63 -8.53 -0.02 10.06
C TRP A 63 -8.14 0.54 11.43
N PRO A 64 -8.90 0.32 12.53
CA PRO A 64 -8.55 0.86 13.84
C PRO A 64 -7.19 0.37 14.35
N LEU A 65 -6.77 -0.84 13.96
CA LEU A 65 -5.47 -1.38 14.34
C LEU A 65 -4.34 -0.76 13.53
N VAL A 66 -4.54 -0.61 12.22
CA VAL A 66 -3.56 0.05 11.35
C VAL A 66 -3.41 1.51 11.77
N LYS A 67 -4.51 2.23 11.99
CA LYS A 67 -4.49 3.64 12.41
C LYS A 67 -3.67 3.83 13.70
N LYS A 68 -3.75 2.89 14.66
CA LYS A 68 -2.97 2.94 15.91
C LYS A 68 -1.47 2.75 15.70
N SER A 69 -1.05 2.07 14.62
CA SER A 69 0.37 1.90 14.29
C SER A 69 0.93 3.00 13.40
N LEU A 70 0.10 3.90 12.87
CA LEU A 70 0.58 4.99 12.02
C LEU A 70 1.27 6.08 12.86
N VAL A 71 2.35 6.62 12.31
CA VAL A 71 3.08 7.75 12.85
C VAL A 71 2.32 9.04 12.58
N ALA A 72 2.21 9.85 13.62
CA ALA A 72 1.56 11.14 13.57
C ALA A 72 2.51 12.18 12.92
N THR A 73 2.01 12.94 11.95
CA THR A 73 2.80 13.88 11.15
C THR A 73 2.39 15.32 11.41
N PRO A 74 3.26 16.34 11.24
CA PRO A 74 2.84 17.73 11.31
C PRO A 74 1.69 18.02 10.32
N ALA A 75 0.67 18.74 10.78
CA ALA A 75 -0.44 19.15 9.93
C ALA A 75 0.04 20.14 8.87
N SER A 76 -0.47 20.02 7.64
CA SER A 76 -0.11 20.96 6.57
C SER A 76 -0.63 22.40 6.79
N LYS A 77 -1.49 22.60 7.80
CA LYS A 77 -2.08 23.90 8.18
C LYS A 77 -2.12 24.02 9.70
N GLY A 78 -1.14 24.70 10.28
CA GLY A 78 -1.04 25.00 11.71
C GLY A 78 -0.19 24.01 12.52
N ASP A 79 -0.03 24.29 13.82
CA ASP A 79 0.87 23.57 14.75
C ASP A 79 0.30 22.23 15.26
N GLY A 80 -0.61 21.62 14.49
CA GLY A 80 -1.30 20.39 14.87
C GLY A 80 -0.57 19.11 14.46
N ILE A 81 -0.92 18.01 15.12
CA ILE A 81 -0.54 16.65 14.70
C ILE A 81 -1.67 16.06 13.84
N PHE A 82 -1.32 15.49 12.70
CA PHE A 82 -2.22 14.84 11.75
C PHE A 82 -1.96 13.33 11.69
N VAL A 83 -3.02 12.55 11.88
CA VAL A 83 -3.08 11.11 11.57
C VAL A 83 -4.16 10.93 10.52
N PRO A 84 -3.90 10.25 9.39
CA PRO A 84 -4.86 10.15 8.30
C PRO A 84 -6.15 9.46 8.73
N SER A 85 -7.28 9.90 8.18
CA SER A 85 -8.52 9.13 8.19
C SER A 85 -8.40 7.89 7.28
N LEU A 86 -9.34 6.95 7.39
CA LEU A 86 -9.40 5.81 6.45
C LEU A 86 -9.50 6.31 5.01
N THR A 87 -10.33 7.32 4.78
CA THR A 87 -10.53 7.94 3.48
C THR A 87 -9.25 8.56 2.94
N ASP A 88 -8.49 9.28 3.78
CA ASP A 88 -7.22 9.87 3.38
C ASP A 88 -6.19 8.79 3.06
N PHE A 89 -6.04 7.80 3.94
CA PHE A 89 -5.10 6.71 3.76
C PHE A 89 -5.43 5.90 2.50
N LYS A 90 -6.70 5.52 2.32
CA LYS A 90 -7.18 4.79 1.15
C LYS A 90 -6.92 5.58 -0.13
N ARG A 91 -7.18 6.89 -0.15
CA ARG A 91 -6.95 7.73 -1.32
C ARG A 91 -5.49 7.66 -1.78
N GLU A 92 -4.54 7.69 -0.85
CA GLU A 92 -3.13 7.56 -1.18
C GLU A 92 -2.77 6.12 -1.61
N VAL A 93 -3.31 5.11 -0.93
CA VAL A 93 -3.13 3.70 -1.33
C VAL A 93 -3.63 3.46 -2.76
N ASP A 94 -4.79 4.01 -3.13
CA ASP A 94 -5.39 3.83 -4.45
C ASP A 94 -4.52 4.44 -5.56
N GLU A 95 -3.82 5.55 -5.30
CA GLU A 95 -2.89 6.13 -6.28
C GLU A 95 -1.63 5.29 -6.46
N VAL A 96 -1.05 4.78 -5.38
CA VAL A 96 0.08 3.84 -5.46
C VAL A 96 -0.34 2.53 -6.13
N TYR A 97 -1.53 2.04 -5.83
CA TYR A 97 -2.14 0.85 -6.45
C TYR A 97 -2.26 1.00 -7.96
N LYS A 98 -2.82 2.12 -8.43
CA LYS A 98 -2.91 2.41 -9.88
C LYS A 98 -1.54 2.44 -10.53
N LEU A 99 -0.55 3.11 -9.94
CA LEU A 99 0.81 3.14 -10.50
C LEU A 99 1.40 1.73 -10.59
N ARG A 100 1.36 0.98 -9.48
CA ARG A 100 1.91 -0.39 -9.42
C ARG A 100 1.27 -1.30 -10.45
N ASN A 101 -0.04 -1.24 -10.62
CA ASN A 101 -0.75 -2.08 -11.60
C ASN A 101 -0.34 -1.74 -13.02
N ARG A 102 -0.17 -0.45 -13.35
CA ARG A 102 0.33 -0.05 -14.67
C ARG A 102 1.73 -0.59 -14.93
N CYS A 103 2.62 -0.53 -13.94
CA CYS A 103 3.94 -1.16 -14.04
C CYS A 103 3.83 -2.67 -14.28
N ALA A 104 2.99 -3.38 -13.51
CA ALA A 104 2.82 -4.83 -13.63
C ALA A 104 2.20 -5.28 -14.96
N HIS A 105 1.33 -4.45 -15.55
CA HIS A 105 0.72 -4.68 -16.85
C HIS A 105 1.52 -4.11 -18.02
N HIS A 106 2.73 -3.59 -17.77
CA HIS A 106 3.56 -2.93 -18.78
C HIS A 106 2.83 -1.80 -19.55
N GLU A 107 1.92 -1.12 -18.87
CA GLU A 107 1.21 0.02 -19.45
C GLU A 107 2.12 1.25 -19.54
N PRO A 108 2.01 2.09 -20.60
CA PRO A 108 2.86 3.25 -20.76
C PRO A 108 2.70 4.26 -19.62
N ILE A 109 3.74 4.47 -18.82
CA ILE A 109 3.80 5.54 -17.80
C ILE A 109 4.01 6.88 -18.51
N ILE A 110 4.91 6.89 -19.50
CA ILE A 110 5.25 8.04 -20.32
C ILE A 110 4.09 8.40 -21.24
N LYS A 111 3.79 9.69 -21.35
CA LYS A 111 2.71 10.25 -22.18
C LYS A 111 3.25 11.32 -23.14
N GLN A 112 2.50 11.55 -24.21
CA GLN A 112 2.80 12.58 -25.21
C GLN A 112 2.71 13.99 -24.60
N ASN A 113 1.68 14.26 -23.79
CA ASN A 113 1.53 15.54 -23.10
C ASN A 113 2.38 15.55 -21.81
N ARG A 114 3.49 16.29 -21.84
CA ARG A 114 4.46 16.39 -20.73
C ARG A 114 3.84 16.92 -19.44
N GLN A 115 2.93 17.90 -19.52
CA GLN A 115 2.24 18.42 -18.33
C GLN A 115 1.38 17.35 -17.65
N ARG A 116 0.61 16.59 -18.43
CA ARG A 116 -0.24 15.51 -17.90
C ARG A 116 0.57 14.37 -17.30
N GLU A 117 1.73 14.06 -17.88
CA GLU A 117 2.67 13.11 -17.30
C GLU A 117 3.23 13.60 -15.98
N ASN A 118 3.79 14.82 -15.96
CA ASN A 118 4.35 15.45 -14.77
C ASN A 118 3.34 15.45 -13.63
N ASN A 119 2.12 15.94 -13.86
CA ASN A 119 1.07 15.96 -12.83
C ASN A 119 0.75 14.57 -12.26
N ARG A 120 0.79 13.52 -13.09
CA ARG A 120 0.55 12.14 -12.64
C ARG A 120 1.72 11.58 -11.83
N LEU A 121 2.95 11.83 -12.27
CA LEU A 121 4.15 11.41 -11.54
C LEU A 121 4.26 12.15 -10.20
N ASP A 122 4.00 13.46 -10.18
CA ASP A 122 3.96 14.26 -8.95
C ASP A 122 2.90 13.73 -7.98
N ARG A 123 1.71 13.38 -8.49
CA ARG A 123 0.63 12.79 -7.67
C ARG A 123 1.05 11.45 -7.05
N ALA A 124 1.70 10.59 -7.82
CA ALA A 124 2.14 9.28 -7.36
C ALA A 124 3.31 9.38 -6.38
N GLN A 125 4.30 10.25 -6.66
CA GLN A 125 5.40 10.53 -5.73
C GLN A 125 4.87 11.07 -4.40
N LYS A 126 3.92 12.02 -4.44
CA LYS A 126 3.25 12.53 -3.23
C LYS A 126 2.53 11.42 -2.46
N ALA A 127 1.81 10.51 -3.13
CA ALA A 127 1.13 9.39 -2.48
C ALA A 127 2.12 8.47 -1.75
N ILE A 128 3.21 8.11 -2.42
CA ILE A 128 4.26 7.25 -1.85
C ILE A 128 4.89 7.92 -0.62
N ILE A 129 5.26 9.20 -0.72
CA ILE A 129 5.85 9.95 0.39
C ILE A 129 4.87 10.06 1.56
N LEU A 130 3.59 10.35 1.32
CA LEU A 130 2.59 10.44 2.40
C LEU A 130 2.41 9.10 3.11
N LEU A 131 2.18 8.02 2.35
CA LEU A 131 2.01 6.69 2.94
C LEU A 131 3.23 6.24 3.73
N THR A 132 4.41 6.40 3.15
CA THR A 132 5.66 5.99 3.80
C THR A 132 5.93 6.85 5.02
N THR A 133 5.64 8.15 5.00
CA THR A 133 5.78 9.00 6.20
C THR A 133 4.83 8.55 7.32
N TRP A 134 3.59 8.18 7.01
CA TRP A 134 2.65 7.68 8.01
C TRP A 134 3.00 6.29 8.54
N ILE A 135 3.73 5.46 7.77
CA ILE A 135 4.12 4.11 8.17
C ILE A 135 5.45 4.14 8.93
N ASP A 136 6.46 4.78 8.34
CA ASP A 136 7.84 4.88 8.83
C ASP A 136 8.54 6.10 8.19
N PRO A 137 8.69 7.22 8.94
CA PRO A 137 9.39 8.41 8.45
C PRO A 137 10.81 8.15 7.96
N ALA A 138 11.54 7.18 8.53
CA ALA A 138 12.88 6.85 8.08
C ALA A 138 12.85 6.20 6.69
N ALA A 139 11.88 5.32 6.43
CA ALA A 139 11.66 4.75 5.11
C ALA A 139 11.28 5.82 4.08
N SER A 140 10.44 6.78 4.45
CA SER A 140 10.06 7.92 3.59
C SER A 140 11.28 8.78 3.20
N ALA A 141 12.12 9.11 4.18
CA ALA A 141 13.36 9.84 3.95
C ALA A 141 14.30 9.05 3.03
N TRP A 142 14.48 7.75 3.28
CA TRP A 142 15.31 6.89 2.45
C TRP A 142 14.82 6.84 1.00
N ILE A 143 13.52 6.64 0.77
CA ILE A 143 12.93 6.62 -0.58
C ILE A 143 13.15 7.96 -1.29
N SER A 144 12.94 9.07 -0.59
CA SER A 144 13.10 10.41 -1.15
C SER A 144 14.54 10.67 -1.59
N THR A 145 15.52 10.31 -0.75
CA THR A 145 16.95 10.49 -1.03
C THR A 145 17.46 9.60 -2.16
N HIS A 146 16.89 8.41 -2.36
CA HIS A 146 17.36 7.45 -3.37
C HIS A 146 16.52 7.47 -4.66
N SER A 147 15.48 8.32 -4.74
CA SER A 147 14.63 8.41 -5.93
C SER A 147 15.31 9.20 -7.04
N ARG A 148 15.49 8.56 -8.20
CA ARG A 148 16.04 9.19 -9.42
C ARG A 148 14.97 9.78 -10.34
N ILE A 149 13.69 9.73 -9.96
CA ILE A 149 12.56 10.11 -10.84
C ILE A 149 12.67 11.58 -11.25
N THR A 150 13.03 12.46 -10.34
CA THR A 150 13.15 13.90 -10.60
C THR A 150 14.20 14.18 -11.67
N ASP A 151 15.39 13.59 -11.54
CA ASP A 151 16.49 13.78 -12.50
C ASP A 151 16.13 13.21 -13.87
N LEU A 152 15.58 11.99 -13.91
CA LEU A 152 15.18 11.33 -15.15
C LEU A 152 14.12 12.13 -15.93
N ARG A 153 13.23 12.85 -15.24
CA ARG A 153 12.21 13.72 -15.87
C ARG A 153 12.82 14.98 -16.48
N ASN A 154 13.88 15.50 -15.88
CA ASN A 154 14.58 16.68 -16.38
C ASN A 154 15.44 16.34 -17.60
N THR A 155 16.02 15.15 -17.66
CA THR A 155 16.85 14.68 -18.78
C THR A 155 16.03 14.03 -19.90
N ARG A 156 14.69 14.04 -19.82
CA ARG A 156 13.84 13.50 -20.88
C ARG A 156 13.96 14.37 -22.15
N PRO A 157 14.30 13.79 -23.32
CA PRO A 157 14.34 14.48 -24.61
C PRO A 157 13.01 15.12 -24.99
#